data_AF-A0A8D8SKM4-F1
#
_entry.id   AF-A0A8D8SKM4-F1
#
_cell.length_a   1.000
_cell.length_b   1.000
_cell.length_c   1.000
_cell.angle_alpha   90.00
_cell.angle_beta   90.00
_cell.angle_gamma   90.00
#
_symmetry.space_group_name_H-M   'P 1'
#
loop_
_entity.id
_entity.type
_entity.pdbx_description
1 polymer ?
#
loop_
_entity_poly.entity_id
_entity_poly.type
_entity_poly.pdbx_seq_one_letter_code
_entity_poly.pdbx_strand_id
1 'polypeptide(L)'
;MEDTIGNQSVEEISIQQVEETVENAASNNASSAVPSTSSGSAMPRRRKGDKNPESYQACKIKKARVSGDSYVNYKGKQVNKVTSGPDCRCRMKCYSKITEDQKSLIFQSFRELETKNEQDNHLQSLISCVEVKQRRRAIIARRCEKPDREFTKIPFSIN
;
A
#
# COMPACT_ATOMS: atom_id res chain seq x y z
N MET A 1 66.01 -3.19 22.53
CA MET A 1 65.74 -1.74 22.52
C MET A 1 64.80 -1.51 21.37
N GLU A 2 63.52 -1.75 21.65
CA GLU A 2 62.44 -1.55 20.70
C GLU A 2 61.77 -0.24 21.05
N ASP A 3 61.50 0.60 20.05
CA ASP A 3 60.52 1.67 20.15
C ASP A 3 59.68 1.66 18.88
N THR A 4 58.39 1.40 19.08
CA THR A 4 57.33 1.44 18.06
C THR A 4 56.34 2.50 18.52
N ILE A 5 56.12 3.55 17.73
CA ILE A 5 55.04 4.54 17.96
C ILE A 5 54.30 4.74 16.65
N GLY A 6 52.98 4.55 16.67
CA GLY A 6 52.12 4.83 15.53
C GLY A 6 50.69 4.32 15.63
N ASN A 7 49.91 4.94 16.52
CA ASN A 7 48.47 5.22 16.42
C ASN A 7 47.49 4.06 16.09
N GLN A 8 46.81 3.57 17.13
CA GLN A 8 45.47 2.97 17.01
C GLN A 8 44.45 3.75 17.84
N SER A 9 43.29 3.91 17.23
CA SER A 9 42.07 4.60 17.64
C SER A 9 41.51 4.13 18.99
N VAL A 10 41.33 5.11 19.88
CA VAL A 10 40.38 5.18 20.99
C VAL A 10 38.95 5.24 20.39
N GLU A 11 37.83 4.70 20.89
CA GLU A 11 37.38 4.28 22.23
C GLU A 11 36.30 3.18 22.07
N GLU A 12 36.53 1.99 22.64
CA GLU A 12 35.47 1.06 23.08
C GLU A 12 35.65 0.85 24.59
N ILE A 13 34.80 1.47 25.42
CA ILE A 13 34.57 1.13 26.84
C ILE A 13 33.13 1.57 27.15
N SER A 14 32.12 0.70 27.18
CA SER A 14 31.73 -0.22 28.26
C SER A 14 31.20 0.46 29.54
N ILE A 15 30.11 -0.13 30.06
CA ILE A 15 29.55 -0.06 31.43
C ILE A 15 28.27 0.79 31.65
N GLN A 16 27.14 0.08 31.54
CA GLN A 16 26.07 -0.11 32.54
C GLN A 16 26.10 0.73 33.83
N GLN A 17 25.07 1.55 34.02
CA GLN A 17 24.47 2.00 35.30
C GLN A 17 23.23 2.84 34.92
N VAL A 18 22.02 2.77 35.48
CA VAL A 18 21.33 1.94 36.47
C VAL A 18 19.83 2.27 36.31
N GLU A 19 18.97 1.29 36.56
CA GLU A 19 17.51 1.44 36.71
C GLU A 19 17.20 2.15 38.04
N GLU A 20 16.56 3.33 38.03
CA GLU A 20 15.71 3.82 39.14
C GLU A 20 14.98 5.12 38.73
N THR A 21 13.80 5.01 38.11
CA THR A 21 12.69 5.98 38.25
C THR A 21 11.39 5.31 37.78
N VAL A 22 10.94 4.33 38.55
CA VAL A 22 9.53 3.97 38.58
C VAL A 22 8.99 4.43 39.94
N GLU A 23 7.75 4.91 39.93
CA GLU A 23 6.91 5.28 41.08
C GLU A 23 7.03 6.74 41.55
N ASN A 24 6.21 7.62 40.96
CA ASN A 24 5.10 8.28 41.68
C ASN A 24 4.42 9.36 40.82
N ALA A 25 3.51 8.91 39.94
CA ALA A 25 2.39 9.74 39.48
C ALA A 25 1.22 8.84 39.01
N ALA A 26 0.79 7.94 39.89
CA ALA A 26 -0.55 7.40 39.85
C ALA A 26 -1.37 8.05 40.99
N SER A 27 -2.69 8.17 40.76
CA SER A 27 -3.77 8.59 41.68
C SER A 27 -4.15 10.08 41.67
N ASN A 28 -5.41 10.52 41.44
CA ASN A 28 -6.70 9.85 41.32
C ASN A 28 -7.75 10.78 40.64
N ASN A 29 -8.60 10.22 39.78
CA ASN A 29 -10.05 10.07 40.02
C ASN A 29 -10.67 9.39 38.79
N ALA A 30 -11.08 8.12 38.83
CA ALA A 30 -12.20 7.55 39.57
C ALA A 30 -13.56 8.19 39.19
N SER A 31 -14.32 7.42 38.43
CA SER A 31 -15.78 7.38 38.39
C SER A 31 -16.53 8.61 37.85
N SER A 32 -16.92 8.52 36.58
CA SER A 32 -18.34 8.65 36.27
C SER A 32 -18.71 7.78 35.08
N ALA A 33 -19.62 6.87 35.36
CA ALA A 33 -20.35 6.10 34.39
C ALA A 33 -21.22 7.02 33.51
N VAL A 34 -21.50 6.54 32.29
CA VAL A 34 -22.62 6.85 31.37
C VAL A 34 -22.77 8.29 30.82
N PRO A 35 -23.38 8.50 29.62
CA PRO A 35 -24.03 7.52 28.74
C PRO A 35 -23.45 7.49 27.30
N SER A 36 -23.65 6.35 26.68
CA SER A 36 -23.98 6.27 25.26
C SER A 36 -25.24 7.10 25.00
N THR A 37 -25.08 8.41 24.87
CA THR A 37 -26.11 9.28 24.32
C THR A 37 -25.92 9.27 22.82
N SER A 38 -26.77 8.50 22.15
CA SER A 38 -27.17 8.75 20.77
C SER A 38 -27.81 10.14 20.70
N SER A 39 -27.01 11.20 20.82
CA SER A 39 -27.44 12.54 20.46
C SER A 39 -27.48 12.54 18.94
N GLY A 40 -28.66 12.29 18.40
CA GLY A 40 -28.99 12.59 17.02
C GLY A 40 -28.80 14.09 16.81
N SER A 41 -27.56 14.53 16.64
CA SER A 41 -27.26 15.82 16.04
C SER A 41 -27.79 15.70 14.61
N ALA A 42 -29.01 16.18 14.41
CA ALA A 42 -29.59 16.31 13.10
C ALA A 42 -28.63 17.15 12.26
N MET A 43 -27.82 16.47 11.44
CA MET A 43 -26.88 17.13 10.55
C MET A 43 -27.67 18.18 9.77
N PRO A 44 -27.25 19.45 9.78
CA PRO A 44 -27.99 20.50 9.11
C PRO A 44 -28.22 20.08 7.67
N ARG A 45 -29.47 20.21 7.19
CA ARG A 45 -29.81 19.91 5.79
C ARG A 45 -28.89 20.73 4.91
N ARG A 46 -28.07 20.03 4.12
CA ARG A 46 -27.10 20.67 3.23
C ARG A 46 -27.83 21.54 2.21
N ARG A 47 -27.25 22.69 1.90
CA ARG A 47 -27.76 23.56 0.84
C ARG A 47 -27.60 22.84 -0.50
N LYS A 48 -28.59 22.96 -1.36
CA LYS A 48 -28.56 22.38 -2.71
C LYS A 48 -27.40 23.02 -3.48
N GLY A 49 -26.39 22.22 -3.84
CA GLY A 49 -25.19 22.68 -4.55
C GLY A 49 -23.87 22.44 -3.78
N ASP A 50 -23.94 22.30 -2.46
CA ASP A 50 -22.76 22.02 -1.64
C ASP A 50 -22.32 20.56 -1.81
N LYS A 51 -21.33 20.34 -2.67
CA LYS A 51 -20.67 19.04 -2.84
C LYS A 51 -19.68 18.87 -1.69
N ASN A 52 -19.98 17.98 -0.74
CA ASN A 52 -18.98 17.52 0.22
C ASN A 52 -18.41 16.18 -0.29
N PRO A 53 -17.26 16.21 -1.00
CA PRO A 53 -16.70 15.01 -1.60
C PRO A 53 -16.31 13.97 -0.54
N GLU A 54 -15.84 14.38 0.64
CA GLU A 54 -15.38 13.45 1.69
C GLU A 54 -16.50 12.61 2.29
N SER A 55 -17.71 13.16 2.32
CA SER A 55 -18.86 12.42 2.81
C SER A 55 -19.32 11.30 1.87
N TYR A 56 -18.97 11.38 0.59
CA TYR A 56 -19.36 10.35 -0.37
C TYR A 56 -18.56 9.07 -0.16
N GLN A 57 -19.28 7.96 0.01
CA GLN A 57 -18.70 6.64 0.17
C GLN A 57 -17.68 6.32 -0.93
N ALA A 58 -17.93 6.77 -2.16
CA ALA A 58 -17.01 6.60 -3.27
C ALA A 58 -15.66 7.27 -3.05
N CYS A 59 -15.63 8.50 -2.53
CA CYS A 59 -14.38 9.19 -2.24
C CYS A 59 -13.66 8.57 -1.05
N LYS A 60 -14.39 8.14 -0.01
CA LYS A 60 -13.81 7.39 1.11
C LYS A 60 -13.12 6.10 0.65
N ILE A 61 -13.80 5.30 -0.18
CA ILE A 61 -13.24 4.06 -0.73
C ILE A 61 -12.03 4.36 -1.63
N LYS A 62 -12.09 5.39 -2.48
CA LYS A 62 -10.96 5.79 -3.33
C LYS A 62 -9.74 6.19 -2.49
N LYS A 63 -9.91 7.04 -1.48
CA LYS A 63 -8.84 7.45 -0.56
C LYS A 63 -8.24 6.25 0.19
N ALA A 64 -9.08 5.35 0.71
CA ALA A 64 -8.62 4.15 1.40
C ALA A 64 -7.85 3.19 0.48
N ARG A 65 -8.21 3.12 -0.81
CA ARG A 65 -7.45 2.31 -1.78
C ARG A 65 -6.07 2.85 -2.08
N VAL A 66 -5.92 4.18 -2.15
CA VAL A 66 -4.64 4.84 -2.44
C VAL A 66 -3.66 4.69 -1.26
N SER A 67 -4.13 4.94 -0.05
CA SER A 67 -3.38 4.68 1.21
C SER A 67 -3.15 3.18 1.48
N GLY A 68 -4.02 2.33 0.91
CA GLY A 68 -4.02 0.89 1.14
C GLY A 68 -4.56 0.50 2.51
N ASP A 69 -5.41 1.33 3.12
CA ASP A 69 -6.09 1.09 4.38
C ASP A 69 -7.32 0.19 4.23
N SER A 70 -7.80 -0.33 5.35
CA SER A 70 -9.03 -1.13 5.38
C SER A 70 -10.26 -0.27 5.09
N TYR A 71 -11.24 -0.80 4.37
CA TYR A 71 -12.46 -0.05 4.06
C TYR A 71 -13.68 -0.95 3.88
N VAL A 72 -14.87 -0.37 4.00
CA VAL A 72 -16.16 -1.04 3.72
C VAL A 72 -16.55 -0.80 2.26
N ASN A 73 -16.73 -1.88 1.50
CA ASN A 73 -17.20 -1.79 0.11
C ASN A 73 -18.69 -1.37 0.07
N TYR A 74 -19.19 -0.98 -1.11
CA TYR A 74 -20.61 -0.66 -1.32
C TYR A 74 -21.56 -1.80 -0.93
N LYS A 75 -21.08 -3.05 -0.97
CA LYS A 75 -21.81 -4.25 -0.53
C LYS A 75 -21.79 -4.48 1.00
N GLY A 76 -21.25 -3.54 1.78
CA GLY A 76 -21.12 -3.67 3.24
C GLY A 76 -20.01 -4.62 3.71
N LYS A 77 -19.21 -5.19 2.80
CA LYS A 77 -18.11 -6.10 3.17
C LYS A 77 -16.85 -5.31 3.56
N GLN A 78 -16.25 -5.68 4.68
CA GLN A 78 -14.96 -5.16 5.13
C GLN A 78 -13.83 -5.72 4.25
N VAL A 79 -12.97 -4.84 3.76
CA VAL A 79 -11.71 -5.16 3.07
C VAL A 79 -10.57 -4.80 4.02
N ASN A 80 -9.64 -5.73 4.21
CA ASN A 80 -8.52 -5.54 5.14
C ASN A 80 -7.47 -4.57 4.57
N LYS A 81 -6.65 -4.01 5.46
CA LYS A 81 -5.49 -3.20 5.11
C LYS A 81 -4.53 -4.03 4.24
N VAL A 82 -3.96 -3.40 3.21
CA VAL A 82 -3.00 -4.05 2.32
C VAL A 82 -1.68 -4.22 3.04
N THR A 83 -1.30 -5.48 3.28
CA THR A 83 -0.01 -5.87 3.87
C THR A 83 0.90 -6.52 2.83
N SER A 84 2.20 -6.49 3.10
CA SER A 84 3.19 -7.24 2.33
C SER A 84 2.89 -8.73 2.39
N GLY A 85 2.79 -9.38 1.23
CA GLY A 85 2.62 -10.83 1.15
C GLY A 85 3.91 -11.62 1.48
N PRO A 86 3.82 -12.96 1.55
CA PRO A 86 4.98 -13.83 1.75
C PRO A 86 5.95 -13.77 0.57
N ASP A 87 7.16 -14.27 0.78
CA ASP A 87 8.21 -14.21 -0.22
C ASP A 87 7.91 -15.06 -1.47
N CYS A 88 8.04 -14.46 -2.66
CA CYS A 88 7.96 -15.17 -3.94
C CYS A 88 9.12 -16.15 -4.16
N ARG A 89 8.79 -17.32 -4.71
CA ARG A 89 9.73 -18.35 -5.18
C ARG A 89 10.26 -18.12 -6.59
N CYS A 90 10.28 -16.85 -7.00
CA CYS A 90 10.64 -16.39 -8.33
C CYS A 90 12.14 -16.60 -8.62
N ARG A 91 12.50 -16.95 -9.88
CA ARG A 91 13.89 -17.23 -10.29
C ARG A 91 14.87 -16.09 -10.00
N MET A 92 14.39 -14.85 -9.99
CA MET A 92 15.20 -13.67 -9.74
C MET A 92 15.59 -13.48 -8.27
N LYS A 93 15.00 -14.26 -7.33
CA LYS A 93 15.26 -14.22 -5.89
C LYS A 93 15.27 -12.79 -5.33
N CYS A 94 14.25 -12.01 -5.65
CA CYS A 94 14.19 -10.58 -5.35
C CYS A 94 14.37 -10.26 -3.85
N TYR A 95 13.85 -11.12 -2.97
CA TYR A 95 13.95 -10.97 -1.50
C TYR A 95 15.37 -11.12 -0.96
N SER A 96 16.27 -11.79 -1.69
CA SER A 96 17.69 -11.82 -1.31
C SER A 96 18.41 -10.52 -1.64
N LYS A 97 17.81 -9.64 -2.45
CA LYS A 97 18.43 -8.40 -2.93
C LYS A 97 17.86 -7.14 -2.28
N ILE A 98 16.64 -7.23 -1.74
CA ILE A 98 15.91 -6.11 -1.14
C ILE A 98 15.62 -6.51 0.31
N THR A 99 16.08 -5.71 1.26
CA THR A 99 15.80 -5.95 2.69
C THR A 99 14.35 -5.58 3.04
N GLU A 100 13.83 -6.11 4.14
CA GLU A 100 12.45 -5.80 4.56
C GLU A 100 12.26 -4.30 4.88
N ASP A 101 13.29 -3.63 5.39
CA ASP A 101 13.27 -2.19 5.65
C ASP A 101 13.14 -1.38 4.35
N GLN A 102 13.92 -1.74 3.33
CA GLN A 102 13.84 -1.11 2.00
C GLN A 102 12.46 -1.33 1.37
N LYS A 103 11.92 -2.54 1.48
CA LYS A 103 10.58 -2.87 0.99
C LYS A 103 9.51 -2.03 1.70
N SER A 104 9.61 -1.90 3.02
CA SER A 104 8.69 -1.08 3.82
C SER A 104 8.76 0.39 3.42
N LEU A 105 9.98 0.93 3.22
CA LEU A 105 10.21 2.29 2.76
C LEU A 105 9.63 2.55 1.35
N ILE A 106 9.82 1.61 0.42
CA ILE A 106 9.26 1.70 -0.94
C ILE A 106 7.73 1.74 -0.87
N PHE A 107 7.11 0.86 -0.06
CA PHE A 107 5.66 0.86 0.06
C PHE A 107 5.13 2.10 0.78
N GLN A 108 5.84 2.59 1.79
CA GLN A 108 5.48 3.82 2.49
C GLN A 108 5.52 5.01 1.54
N SER A 109 6.66 5.26 0.89
CA SER A 109 6.82 6.36 -0.06
C SER A 109 5.81 6.29 -1.22
N PHE A 110 5.48 5.09 -1.71
CA PHE A 110 4.47 4.92 -2.75
C PHE A 110 3.04 5.26 -2.28
N ARG A 111 2.71 4.97 -1.02
CA ARG A 111 1.39 5.23 -0.42
C ARG A 111 1.24 6.64 0.15
N GLU A 112 2.35 7.35 0.37
CA GLU A 112 2.36 8.77 0.72
C GLU A 112 1.83 9.65 -0.43
N LEU A 113 1.86 9.15 -1.67
CA LEU A 113 1.23 9.81 -2.82
C LEU A 113 -0.29 9.86 -2.65
N GLU A 114 -0.89 11.05 -2.73
CA GLU A 114 -2.27 11.30 -2.32
C GLU A 114 -3.29 10.85 -3.38
N THR A 115 -2.89 10.85 -4.65
CA THR A 115 -3.79 10.52 -5.75
C THR A 115 -3.33 9.30 -6.54
N LYS A 116 -4.30 8.53 -7.07
CA LYS A 116 -4.01 7.40 -7.96
C LYS A 116 -3.21 7.84 -9.19
N ASN A 117 -3.45 9.06 -9.68
CA ASN A 117 -2.73 9.59 -10.83
C ASN A 117 -1.26 9.84 -10.50
N GLU A 118 -0.95 10.38 -9.31
CA GLU A 118 0.44 10.52 -8.84
C GLU A 118 1.12 9.16 -8.71
N GLN A 119 0.45 8.17 -8.13
CA GLN A 119 0.95 6.80 -8.06
C GLN A 119 1.24 6.21 -9.44
N ASP A 120 0.31 6.35 -10.39
CA ASP A 120 0.46 5.85 -11.75
C ASP A 120 1.58 6.60 -12.51
N ASN A 121 1.73 7.91 -12.29
CA ASN A 121 2.82 8.71 -12.88
C ASN A 121 4.19 8.32 -12.30
N HIS A 122 4.26 8.07 -10.99
CA HIS A 122 5.47 7.57 -10.34
C HIS A 122 5.90 6.24 -10.97
N LEU A 123 4.98 5.28 -11.13
CA LEU A 123 5.28 4.01 -11.79
C LEU A 123 5.73 4.19 -13.24
N GLN A 124 5.08 5.09 -13.99
CA GLN A 124 5.47 5.41 -15.37
C GLN A 124 6.90 5.95 -15.45
N SER A 125 7.29 6.82 -14.51
CA SER A 125 8.64 7.40 -14.48
C SER A 125 9.75 6.35 -14.27
N LEU A 126 9.42 5.23 -13.63
CA LEU A 126 10.35 4.12 -13.38
C LEU A 126 10.48 3.16 -14.58
N ILE A 127 9.62 3.28 -15.60
CA ILE A 127 9.64 2.41 -16.77
C ILE A 127 10.59 3.00 -17.81
N SER A 128 11.70 2.31 -18.08
CA SER A 128 12.63 2.64 -19.16
C SER A 128 12.32 1.85 -20.43
N CYS A 129 12.27 2.53 -21.58
CA CYS A 129 12.25 1.87 -22.88
C CYS A 129 13.63 1.30 -23.20
N VAL A 130 13.71 -0.02 -23.41
CA VAL A 130 14.95 -0.71 -23.79
C VAL A 130 14.75 -1.37 -25.15
N GLU A 131 15.75 -1.27 -26.02
CA GLU A 131 15.72 -1.89 -27.34
C GLU A 131 15.59 -3.43 -27.24
N VAL A 132 14.86 -4.01 -28.20
CA VAL A 132 14.62 -5.45 -28.23
C VAL A 132 15.89 -6.17 -28.65
N LYS A 133 16.59 -6.79 -27.68
CA LYS A 133 17.83 -7.55 -27.91
C LYS A 133 17.65 -8.76 -28.82
N GLN A 134 16.51 -9.46 -28.71
CA GLN A 134 16.21 -10.62 -29.52
C GLN A 134 14.70 -10.80 -29.67
N ARG A 135 14.21 -10.82 -30.91
CA ARG A 135 12.85 -11.28 -31.19
C ARG A 135 12.87 -12.79 -31.23
N ARG A 136 11.99 -13.44 -30.45
CA ARG A 136 11.77 -14.88 -30.62
C ARG A 136 11.38 -15.11 -32.08
N ARG A 137 12.01 -16.08 -32.75
CA ARG A 137 11.57 -16.50 -34.08
C ARG A 137 10.08 -16.81 -33.95
N ALA A 138 9.25 -16.14 -34.75
CA ALA A 138 7.86 -16.54 -34.85
C ALA A 138 7.88 -18.04 -35.21
N ILE A 139 7.17 -18.87 -34.45
CA ILE A 139 6.91 -20.24 -34.87
C ILE A 139 5.96 -20.12 -36.06
N ILE A 140 6.49 -19.78 -37.24
CA ILE A 140 5.74 -19.85 -38.48
C ILE A 140 5.64 -21.35 -38.77
N ALA A 141 4.56 -21.96 -38.29
CA ALA A 141 3.89 -23.13 -38.90
C ALA A 141 2.95 -23.84 -37.92
N ARG A 142 1.92 -23.15 -37.43
CA ARG A 142 0.55 -23.65 -37.57
C ARG A 142 -0.32 -22.44 -37.80
N ARG A 143 -0.81 -22.33 -39.03
CA ARG A 143 -1.83 -21.37 -39.42
C ARG A 143 -2.98 -21.51 -38.42
N CYS A 144 -3.08 -20.60 -37.45
CA CYS A 144 -4.38 -20.33 -36.86
C CYS A 144 -5.04 -19.45 -37.91
N GLU A 145 -5.56 -20.08 -38.98
CA GLU A 145 -6.67 -19.49 -39.72
C GLU A 145 -7.69 -19.24 -38.62
N LYS A 146 -7.76 -17.99 -38.14
CA LYS A 146 -8.95 -17.60 -37.39
C LYS A 146 -10.03 -17.76 -38.45
N PRO A 147 -10.97 -18.71 -38.33
CA PRO A 147 -12.14 -18.64 -39.18
C PRO A 147 -12.66 -17.22 -38.94
N ASP A 148 -12.82 -16.47 -40.02
CA ASP A 148 -13.51 -15.19 -39.96
C ASP A 148 -14.76 -15.46 -39.14
N ARG A 149 -14.90 -14.75 -38.01
CA ARG A 149 -16.12 -14.81 -37.24
C ARG A 149 -17.18 -14.17 -38.11
N GLU A 150 -17.70 -14.93 -39.06
CA GLU A 150 -18.95 -14.63 -39.71
C GLU A 150 -19.93 -14.49 -38.56
N PHE A 151 -20.40 -13.26 -38.38
CA PHE A 151 -21.41 -12.90 -37.42
C PHE A 151 -22.70 -13.58 -37.91
N THR A 152 -22.85 -14.88 -37.66
CA THR A 152 -24.08 -15.60 -38.00
C THR A 152 -25.16 -14.98 -37.13
N LYS A 153 -25.96 -14.10 -37.73
CA LYS A 153 -27.18 -13.58 -37.15
C LYS A 153 -28.06 -14.79 -36.83
N ILE A 154 -28.11 -15.18 -35.56
CA ILE A 154 -29.08 -16.15 -35.09
C ILE A 154 -30.45 -15.52 -35.32
N PRO A 155 -31.33 -16.07 -36.17
CA PRO A 155 -32.67 -15.52 -36.32
C PRO A 155 -33.42 -15.72 -35.00
N PHE A 156 -33.83 -14.61 -34.39
CA PHE A 156 -34.78 -14.60 -33.29
C PHE A 156 -36.10 -15.18 -33.81
N SER A 157 -36.38 -16.46 -33.54
CA SER A 157 -37.72 -17.00 -33.73
C SER A 157 -38.55 -16.65 -32.51
N ILE A 158 -39.51 -15.76 -32.73
CA ILE A 158 -40.56 -15.41 -31.78
C ILE A 158 -41.63 -16.48 -31.93
N ASN A 159 -41.84 -17.27 -30.87
CA ASN A 159 -43.08 -18.01 -30.64
C ASN A 159 -43.65 -17.53 -29.30
#